data_AF-A0A7S1NJT8-F1
#
_entry.id   AF-A0A7S1NJT8-F1
#
_cell.length_a   1.000
_cell.length_b   1.000
_cell.length_c   1.000
_cell.angle_alpha   90.00
_cell.angle_beta   90.00
_cell.angle_gamma   90.00
#
_symmetry.space_group_name_H-M   'P 1'
#
loop_
_entity.id
_entity.type
_entity.pdbx_description
1 polymer ?
#
loop_
_entity_poly.entity_id
_entity_poly.type
_entity_poly.pdbx_seq_one_letter_code
_entity_poly.pdbx_strand_id
1 'polypeptide(L)'
;FRCPTHMYHFTTLLLILTWITRSRTSLPVYHVVGAESLYDAGFRHGQMAAAAINGYLQSKEIAALRQFVNATAVGSAAFAHLRADTTARFPAYTLEVEGIAAGAQVDVHDIWLVNLLEELENLMPAGATRDGVGHCSDFMANSEQGLWHGHNEDWTDDVRPFVYLVTYTSSRGQFAGVGGLCYAGMILGNAITFNEHGLAFTQNALAPTHSKASGLASNFVQRALTEASTLDEAIARLRVHNQPLG
;
A
#
# COMPACT_ATOMS: atom_id res chain seq x y z
N PHE A 1 42.72 -10.86 -5.90
CA PHE A 1 41.68 -10.30 -6.76
C PHE A 1 41.11 -9.07 -6.08
N ARG A 2 41.52 -7.87 -6.52
CA ARG A 2 40.98 -6.60 -6.02
C ARG A 2 39.71 -6.30 -6.81
N CYS A 3 38.59 -6.14 -6.11
CA CYS A 3 37.34 -5.66 -6.68
C CYS A 3 37.45 -4.13 -6.86
N PRO A 4 37.28 -3.58 -8.07
CA PRO A 4 37.21 -2.14 -8.25
C PRO A 4 35.85 -1.63 -7.76
N THR A 5 35.88 -0.65 -6.88
CA THR A 5 34.71 0.16 -6.51
C THR A 5 34.31 1.05 -7.69
N HIS A 6 33.41 0.56 -8.53
CA HIS A 6 32.68 1.41 -9.47
C HIS A 6 31.38 1.87 -8.81
N MET A 7 31.29 3.18 -8.63
CA MET A 7 30.10 3.88 -8.16
C MET A 7 29.08 3.85 -9.30
N TYR A 8 28.14 2.91 -9.27
CA TYR A 8 27.05 2.85 -10.24
C TYR A 8 26.10 4.03 -9.98
N HIS A 9 25.96 4.93 -10.95
CA HIS A 9 24.84 5.86 -10.97
C HIS A 9 23.56 5.06 -11.29
N PHE A 10 22.78 4.75 -10.25
CA PHE A 10 21.45 4.18 -10.39
C PHE A 10 20.53 5.25 -10.98
N THR A 11 20.25 5.16 -12.28
CA THR A 11 19.12 5.88 -12.88
C THR A 11 17.97 4.87 -12.95
N THR A 12 17.22 4.74 -11.86
CA THR A 12 16.00 3.92 -11.85
C THR A 12 14.93 4.64 -12.66
N LEU A 13 14.74 4.25 -13.92
CA LEU A 13 13.62 4.70 -14.72
C LEU A 13 12.42 3.79 -14.42
N LEU A 14 11.58 4.20 -13.47
CA LEU A 14 10.30 3.55 -13.20
C LEU A 14 9.34 3.90 -14.34
N LEU A 15 9.20 2.99 -15.30
CA LEU A 15 8.26 3.12 -16.41
C LEU A 15 6.89 2.60 -15.97
N ILE A 16 6.01 3.49 -15.48
CA ILE A 16 4.56 3.23 -15.39
C ILE A 16 3.99 3.28 -16.82
N LEU A 17 4.25 2.24 -17.60
CA LEU A 17 3.70 2.05 -18.93
C LEU A 17 2.88 0.76 -18.87
N THR A 18 1.55 0.86 -18.77
CA THR A 18 0.77 0.72 -20.02
C THR A 18 -0.68 1.26 -19.96
N TRP A 19 -1.20 1.71 -18.80
CA TRP A 19 -2.66 1.87 -18.64
C TRP A 19 -3.21 3.31 -18.57
N ILE A 20 -2.36 4.32 -18.78
CA ILE A 20 -2.81 5.72 -18.91
C ILE A 20 -3.29 6.03 -20.35
N THR A 21 -3.06 5.15 -21.32
CA THR A 21 -3.23 5.46 -22.75
C THR A 21 -4.65 5.43 -23.30
N ARG A 22 -5.65 4.91 -22.55
CA ARG A 22 -7.05 4.83 -23.03
C ARG A 22 -7.99 5.91 -22.51
N SER A 23 -7.63 6.63 -21.44
CA SER A 23 -8.41 7.76 -20.92
C SER A 23 -7.59 9.03 -20.93
N ARG A 24 -8.13 10.13 -21.48
CA ARG A 24 -7.49 11.47 -21.47
C ARG A 24 -7.36 12.12 -20.08
N THR A 25 -7.68 11.40 -19.01
CA THR A 25 -7.59 11.89 -17.63
C THR A 25 -6.22 11.53 -17.04
N SER A 26 -5.44 12.55 -16.69
CA SER A 26 -4.21 12.39 -15.91
C SER A 26 -4.53 11.80 -14.54
N LEU A 27 -3.70 10.87 -14.07
CA LEU A 27 -3.76 10.35 -12.71
C LEU A 27 -3.54 11.50 -11.71
N PRO A 28 -4.40 11.71 -10.70
CA PRO A 28 -4.18 12.75 -9.70
C PRO A 28 -2.86 12.54 -8.96
N VAL A 29 -2.19 13.63 -8.60
CA VAL A 29 -0.92 13.61 -7.86
C VAL A 29 -1.03 14.53 -6.66
N TYR A 30 -0.76 13.99 -5.48
CA TYR A 30 -0.78 14.73 -4.22
C TYR A 30 0.62 14.78 -3.61
N HIS A 31 1.01 15.94 -3.10
CA HIS A 31 2.29 16.14 -2.44
C HIS A 31 2.07 16.64 -1.02
N VAL A 32 2.33 15.78 -0.05
CA VAL A 32 2.36 16.15 1.37
C VAL A 32 3.78 16.57 1.72
N VAL A 33 4.01 17.88 1.75
CA VAL A 33 5.35 18.44 1.95
C VAL A 33 5.56 18.84 3.41
N GLY A 34 6.69 18.45 3.98
CA GLY A 34 7.13 18.91 5.29
C GLY A 34 6.17 18.53 6.43
N ALA A 35 5.64 17.31 6.41
CA ALA A 35 4.83 16.81 7.51
C ALA A 35 5.68 16.61 8.77
N GLU A 36 5.12 17.00 9.91
CA GLU A 36 5.80 16.97 11.20
C GLU A 36 5.83 15.57 11.81
N SER A 37 4.87 14.72 11.45
CA SER A 37 4.69 13.34 11.90
C SER A 37 3.90 12.54 10.85
N LEU A 38 3.79 11.22 11.04
CA LEU A 38 2.93 10.39 10.19
C LEU A 38 1.44 10.67 10.35
N TYR A 39 0.98 11.08 11.54
CA TYR A 39 -0.41 11.56 11.71
C TYR A 39 -0.68 12.77 10.83
N ASP A 40 0.21 13.76 10.90
CA ASP A 40 0.09 14.99 10.11
C ASP A 40 0.22 14.71 8.60
N ALA A 41 1.09 13.79 8.21
CA ALA A 41 1.19 13.34 6.83
C ALA A 41 -0.13 12.71 6.34
N GLY A 42 -0.66 11.77 7.13
CA GLY A 42 -1.94 11.12 6.87
C GLY A 42 -3.10 12.12 6.84
N PHE A 43 -3.14 13.08 7.77
CA PHE A 43 -4.18 14.11 7.83
C PHE A 43 -4.21 14.95 6.55
N ARG A 44 -3.06 15.46 6.10
CA ARG A 44 -2.98 16.23 4.87
C ARG A 44 -3.29 15.37 3.64
N HIS A 45 -2.84 14.11 3.61
CA HIS A 45 -3.20 13.16 2.57
C HIS A 45 -4.73 12.97 2.50
N GLY A 46 -5.36 12.67 3.64
CA GLY A 46 -6.80 12.52 3.76
C GLY A 46 -7.56 13.74 3.26
N GLN A 47 -7.10 14.96 3.59
CA GLN A 47 -7.71 16.20 3.11
C GLN A 47 -7.63 16.34 1.58
N MET A 48 -6.46 16.08 1.00
CA MET A 48 -6.24 16.21 -0.44
C MET A 48 -7.01 15.15 -1.25
N ALA A 49 -7.09 13.93 -0.72
CA ALA A 49 -7.72 12.79 -1.37
C ALA A 49 -9.17 12.53 -0.91
N ALA A 50 -9.77 13.42 -0.11
CA ALA A 50 -11.05 13.19 0.56
C ALA A 50 -12.16 12.71 -0.39
N ALA A 51 -12.27 13.31 -1.58
CA ALA A 51 -13.27 12.92 -2.58
C ALA A 51 -13.03 11.49 -3.12
N ALA A 52 -11.78 11.11 -3.39
CA ALA A 52 -11.43 9.77 -3.86
C ALA A 52 -11.66 8.72 -2.75
N ILE A 53 -11.29 9.06 -1.50
CA ILE A 53 -11.50 8.22 -0.32
C ILE A 53 -12.99 7.96 -0.09
N ASN A 54 -13.79 9.03 -0.01
CA ASN A 54 -15.23 8.89 0.15
C ASN A 54 -15.85 8.08 -0.99
N GLY A 55 -15.43 8.32 -2.23
CA GLY A 55 -15.91 7.57 -3.40
C GLY A 55 -15.59 6.07 -3.32
N TYR A 56 -14.36 5.70 -3.00
CA TYR A 56 -13.96 4.30 -2.89
C TYR A 56 -14.66 3.58 -1.74
N LEU A 57 -14.86 4.27 -0.61
CA LEU A 57 -15.61 3.75 0.53
C LEU A 57 -17.09 3.49 0.21
N GLN A 58 -17.64 3.99 -0.90
CA GLN A 58 -18.99 3.65 -1.40
C GLN A 58 -18.98 2.52 -2.44
N SER A 59 -17.82 1.97 -2.79
CA SER A 59 -17.73 0.89 -3.78
C SER A 59 -18.37 -0.41 -3.27
N LYS A 60 -18.75 -1.28 -4.21
CA LYS A 60 -19.31 -2.61 -3.91
C LYS A 60 -18.34 -3.49 -3.13
N GLU A 61 -17.04 -3.38 -3.44
CA GLU A 61 -15.96 -4.09 -2.77
C GLU A 61 -15.93 -3.76 -1.28
N ILE A 62 -15.87 -2.46 -0.95
CA ILE A 62 -15.86 -2.03 0.46
C ILE A 62 -17.20 -2.33 1.14
N ALA A 63 -18.32 -2.27 0.43
CA ALA A 63 -19.62 -2.68 0.98
C ALA A 63 -19.66 -4.18 1.34
N ALA A 64 -19.11 -5.05 0.49
CA ALA A 64 -19.00 -6.48 0.76
C ALA A 64 -18.07 -6.78 1.95
N LEU A 65 -16.94 -6.07 2.02
CA LEU A 65 -15.99 -6.18 3.13
C LEU A 65 -16.61 -5.76 4.47
N ARG A 66 -17.32 -4.62 4.49
CA ARG A 66 -18.11 -4.17 5.67
C ARG A 66 -19.15 -5.21 6.07
N GLN A 67 -19.87 -5.79 5.10
CA GLN A 67 -20.86 -6.82 5.37
C GLN A 67 -20.20 -8.05 6.02
N PHE A 68 -19.07 -8.51 5.49
CA PHE A 68 -18.34 -9.64 6.06
C PHE A 68 -17.89 -9.37 7.51
N VAL A 69 -17.26 -8.22 7.76
CA VAL A 69 -16.75 -7.84 9.08
C VAL A 69 -17.88 -7.63 10.10
N ASN A 70 -19.00 -7.01 9.69
CA ASN A 70 -20.08 -6.66 10.62
C ASN A 70 -21.09 -7.78 10.83
N ALA A 71 -21.32 -8.65 9.83
CA ALA A 71 -22.38 -9.65 9.88
C ALA A 71 -21.89 -11.05 10.25
N THR A 72 -20.58 -11.28 10.32
CA THR A 72 -20.02 -12.62 10.60
C THR A 72 -19.08 -12.60 11.80
N ALA A 73 -19.12 -13.66 12.61
CA ALA A 73 -18.20 -13.82 13.74
C ALA A 73 -16.74 -13.96 13.27
N VAL A 74 -16.52 -14.60 12.11
CA VAL A 74 -15.18 -14.77 11.52
C VAL A 74 -14.61 -13.43 11.09
N GLY A 75 -15.35 -12.64 10.30
CA GLY A 75 -14.89 -11.35 9.82
C GLY A 75 -14.66 -10.35 10.95
N SER A 76 -15.56 -10.31 11.93
CA SER A 76 -15.41 -9.44 13.12
C SER A 76 -14.15 -9.78 13.93
N ALA A 77 -13.92 -11.08 14.21
CA ALA A 77 -12.74 -11.52 14.93
C ALA A 77 -11.45 -11.28 14.14
N ALA A 78 -11.46 -11.55 12.83
CA ALA A 78 -10.31 -11.33 11.95
C ALA A 78 -9.89 -9.86 11.93
N PHE A 79 -10.85 -8.95 11.70
CA PHE A 79 -10.59 -7.51 11.74
C PHE A 79 -9.98 -7.08 13.07
N ALA A 80 -10.56 -7.52 14.19
CA ALA A 80 -10.08 -7.18 15.52
C ALA A 80 -8.65 -7.67 15.77
N HIS A 81 -8.33 -8.92 15.45
CA HIS A 81 -7.00 -9.49 15.65
C HIS A 81 -5.95 -8.88 14.72
N LEU A 82 -6.24 -8.78 13.42
CA LEU A 82 -5.33 -8.17 12.44
C LEU A 82 -5.00 -6.72 12.82
N ARG A 83 -6.02 -5.93 13.18
CA ARG A 83 -5.83 -4.56 13.65
C ARG A 83 -4.99 -4.53 14.93
N ALA A 84 -5.27 -5.38 15.91
CA ALA A 84 -4.54 -5.40 17.18
C ALA A 84 -3.06 -5.77 16.98
N ASP A 85 -2.77 -6.86 16.27
CA ASP A 85 -1.41 -7.34 16.00
C ASP A 85 -0.60 -6.30 15.22
N THR A 86 -1.22 -5.72 14.17
CA THR A 86 -0.61 -4.69 13.34
C THR A 86 -0.35 -3.41 14.14
N THR A 87 -1.30 -2.97 14.97
CA THR A 87 -1.14 -1.79 15.83
C THR A 87 0.00 -1.99 16.84
N ALA A 88 0.07 -3.16 17.46
CA ALA A 88 1.12 -3.49 18.42
C ALA A 88 2.52 -3.44 17.79
N ARG A 89 2.64 -3.86 16.53
CA ARG A 89 3.92 -3.88 15.81
C ARG A 89 4.29 -2.54 15.18
N PHE A 90 3.30 -1.79 14.70
CA PHE A 90 3.46 -0.59 13.88
C PHE A 90 2.61 0.59 14.39
N PRO A 91 2.85 1.07 15.62
CA PRO A 91 2.05 2.15 16.20
C PRO A 91 2.17 3.46 15.40
N ALA A 92 3.31 3.73 14.77
CA ALA A 92 3.51 4.94 13.98
C ALA A 92 2.66 4.97 12.69
N TYR A 93 2.43 3.82 12.04
CA TYR A 93 1.57 3.73 10.86
C TYR A 93 0.07 3.73 11.23
N THR A 94 -0.25 3.34 12.46
CA THR A 94 -1.61 3.53 13.00
C THR A 94 -1.98 5.02 13.07
N LEU A 95 -1.02 5.86 13.47
CA LEU A 95 -1.21 7.31 13.44
C LEU A 95 -1.42 7.84 12.02
N GLU A 96 -0.74 7.28 11.01
CA GLU A 96 -0.97 7.62 9.60
C GLU A 96 -2.42 7.32 9.19
N VAL A 97 -2.92 6.13 9.53
CA VAL A 97 -4.32 5.71 9.30
C VAL A 97 -5.32 6.65 9.99
N GLU A 98 -5.08 7.01 11.25
CA GLU A 98 -5.92 7.95 11.99
C GLU A 98 -5.91 9.35 11.36
N GLY A 99 -4.74 9.79 10.89
CA GLY A 99 -4.59 11.02 10.13
C GLY A 99 -5.43 10.99 8.87
N ILE A 100 -5.28 9.97 8.02
CA ILE A 100 -6.03 9.80 6.77
C ILE A 100 -7.54 9.88 7.03
N ALA A 101 -8.03 9.16 8.04
CA ALA A 101 -9.43 9.18 8.43
C ALA A 101 -9.92 10.58 8.82
N ALA A 102 -9.18 11.25 9.71
CA ALA A 102 -9.51 12.59 10.17
C ALA A 102 -9.48 13.63 9.05
N GLY A 103 -8.49 13.56 8.16
CA GLY A 103 -8.34 14.46 7.03
C GLY A 103 -9.43 14.29 5.98
N ALA A 104 -9.81 13.04 5.70
CA ALA A 104 -10.89 12.70 4.76
C ALA A 104 -12.29 12.85 5.38
N GLN A 105 -12.37 13.11 6.69
CA GLN A 105 -13.59 13.21 7.49
C GLN A 105 -14.47 11.95 7.40
N VAL A 106 -13.84 10.78 7.51
CA VAL A 106 -14.50 9.47 7.49
C VAL A 106 -14.22 8.71 8.79
N ASP A 107 -14.95 7.62 9.03
CA ASP A 107 -14.69 6.77 10.19
C ASP A 107 -13.32 6.08 10.05
N VAL A 108 -12.51 6.10 11.10
CA VAL A 108 -11.21 5.41 11.13
C VAL A 108 -11.36 3.90 10.92
N HIS A 109 -12.50 3.32 11.32
CA HIS A 109 -12.83 1.93 11.05
C HIS A 109 -12.83 1.62 9.55
N ASP A 110 -13.35 2.54 8.72
CA ASP A 110 -13.38 2.37 7.26
C ASP A 110 -11.98 2.46 6.64
N ILE A 111 -11.11 3.31 7.18
CA ILE A 111 -9.71 3.36 6.76
C ILE A 111 -8.97 2.08 7.18
N TRP A 112 -9.25 1.54 8.37
CA TRP A 112 -8.72 0.23 8.74
C TRP A 112 -9.22 -0.89 7.82
N LEU A 113 -10.49 -0.86 7.39
CA LEU A 113 -11.02 -1.87 6.47
C LEU A 113 -10.25 -1.89 5.15
N VAL A 114 -10.02 -0.73 4.52
CA VAL A 114 -9.26 -0.68 3.25
C VAL A 114 -7.79 -1.09 3.45
N ASN A 115 -7.18 -0.79 4.60
CA ASN A 115 -5.79 -1.17 4.87
C ASN A 115 -5.59 -2.64 5.29
N LEU A 116 -6.68 -3.37 5.53
CA LEU A 116 -6.71 -4.81 5.83
C LEU A 116 -7.41 -5.62 4.72
N LEU A 117 -7.66 -4.97 3.57
CA LEU A 117 -8.52 -5.51 2.51
C LEU A 117 -8.04 -6.88 2.03
N GLU A 118 -6.76 -7.01 1.70
CA GLU A 118 -6.19 -8.27 1.19
C GLU A 118 -6.36 -9.44 2.16
N GLU A 119 -6.10 -9.21 3.45
CA GLU A 119 -6.26 -10.27 4.46
C GLU A 119 -7.72 -10.65 4.66
N LEU A 120 -8.62 -9.65 4.69
CA LEU A 120 -10.04 -9.86 4.93
C LEU A 120 -10.72 -10.52 3.73
N GLU A 121 -10.41 -10.11 2.50
CA GLU A 121 -10.94 -10.73 1.28
C GLU A 121 -10.53 -12.20 1.18
N ASN A 122 -9.28 -12.54 1.52
CA ASN A 122 -8.83 -13.94 1.52
C ASN A 122 -9.54 -14.83 2.56
N LEU A 123 -10.21 -14.23 3.54
CA LEU A 123 -11.01 -14.96 4.55
C LEU A 123 -12.50 -15.01 4.20
N MET A 124 -12.93 -14.27 3.18
CA MET A 124 -14.31 -14.28 2.73
C MET A 124 -14.63 -15.60 2.01
N PRO A 125 -15.89 -16.08 2.07
CA PRO A 125 -16.30 -17.26 1.32
C PRO A 125 -16.03 -17.11 -0.18
N ALA A 126 -15.67 -18.20 -0.87
CA ALA A 126 -15.48 -18.19 -2.31
C ALA A 126 -16.71 -17.62 -3.04
N GLY A 127 -16.48 -16.73 -4.00
CA GLY A 127 -17.53 -16.00 -4.73
C GLY A 127 -18.13 -14.81 -3.98
N ALA A 128 -17.67 -14.47 -2.76
CA ALA A 128 -18.10 -13.28 -2.04
C ALA A 128 -17.41 -12.00 -2.55
N THR A 129 -16.13 -12.09 -2.92
CA THR A 129 -15.37 -11.10 -3.71
C THR A 129 -14.26 -11.81 -4.51
N ARG A 130 -13.82 -11.20 -5.62
CA ARG A 130 -12.77 -11.63 -6.57
C ARG A 130 -12.80 -13.10 -7.01
N ASP A 131 -13.79 -13.45 -7.83
CA ASP A 131 -13.59 -14.55 -8.79
C ASP A 131 -12.64 -14.07 -9.91
N GLY A 132 -11.34 -14.35 -9.76
CA GLY A 132 -10.38 -14.30 -10.88
C GLY A 132 -9.95 -12.93 -11.40
N VAL A 133 -10.00 -11.87 -10.57
CA VAL A 133 -9.57 -10.52 -11.00
C VAL A 133 -8.11 -10.25 -10.63
N GLY A 134 -7.28 -10.06 -11.67
CA GLY A 134 -6.03 -9.28 -11.68
C GLY A 134 -4.80 -9.97 -11.09
N HIS A 135 -3.97 -10.57 -11.95
CA HIS A 135 -2.60 -10.93 -11.59
C HIS A 135 -1.67 -9.80 -12.07
N CYS A 136 -1.37 -8.84 -11.19
CA CYS A 136 -0.27 -7.91 -11.42
C CYS A 136 0.97 -8.70 -11.84
N SER A 137 1.76 -8.14 -12.75
CA SER A 137 2.94 -8.78 -13.31
C SER A 137 4.14 -7.86 -13.19
N ASP A 138 5.24 -8.43 -12.72
CA ASP A 138 6.54 -7.76 -12.70
C ASP A 138 7.44 -8.28 -13.80
N PHE A 139 8.24 -7.38 -14.36
CA PHE A 139 9.38 -7.73 -15.18
C PHE A 139 10.62 -6.99 -14.68
N MET A 140 11.73 -7.73 -14.60
CA MET A 140 13.04 -7.17 -14.32
C MET A 140 14.02 -7.55 -15.43
N ALA A 141 14.78 -6.57 -15.93
CA ALA A 141 15.82 -6.80 -16.92
C ALA A 141 17.09 -6.08 -16.50
N ASN A 142 18.23 -6.78 -16.56
CA ASN A 142 19.54 -6.21 -16.30
C ASN A 142 20.31 -6.10 -17.62
N SER A 143 20.93 -4.95 -17.87
CA SER A 143 21.68 -4.65 -19.09
C SER A 143 22.90 -3.79 -18.79
N GLU A 144 23.81 -3.63 -19.75
CA GLU A 144 24.93 -2.68 -19.63
C GLU A 144 24.45 -1.22 -19.40
N GLN A 145 23.20 -0.91 -19.75
CA GLN A 145 22.57 0.40 -19.58
C GLN A 145 21.90 0.58 -18.22
N GLY A 146 21.79 -0.47 -17.41
CA GLY A 146 21.20 -0.45 -16.08
C GLY A 146 20.14 -1.53 -15.84
N LEU A 147 19.51 -1.43 -14.66
CA LEU A 147 18.42 -2.26 -14.21
C LEU A 147 17.08 -1.62 -14.60
N TRP A 148 16.24 -2.40 -15.24
CA TRP A 148 14.88 -2.04 -15.62
C TRP A 148 13.92 -2.87 -14.76
N HIS A 149 12.96 -2.20 -14.14
CA HIS A 149 11.88 -2.83 -13.40
C HIS A 149 10.58 -2.18 -13.84
N GLY A 150 9.64 -2.98 -14.33
CA GLY A 150 8.30 -2.52 -14.60
C GLY A 150 7.25 -3.46 -14.04
N HIS A 151 6.08 -2.88 -13.85
CA HIS A 151 4.95 -3.47 -13.15
C HIS A 151 3.66 -2.94 -13.78
N ASN A 152 2.69 -3.81 -14.01
CA ASN A 152 1.31 -3.39 -14.26
C ASN A 152 0.49 -3.57 -12.98
N GLU A 153 -0.28 -2.55 -12.67
CA GLU A 153 -1.24 -2.58 -11.56
C GLU A 153 -2.60 -3.00 -12.12
N ASP A 154 -3.07 -4.18 -11.71
CA ASP A 154 -4.34 -4.75 -12.17
C ASP A 154 -5.35 -4.82 -11.02
N TRP A 155 -6.50 -4.16 -11.21
CA TRP A 155 -7.65 -4.25 -10.31
C TRP A 155 -8.96 -4.22 -11.11
N THR A 156 -10.10 -4.28 -10.41
CA THR A 156 -11.41 -4.06 -11.05
C THR A 156 -11.52 -2.62 -11.61
N ASP A 157 -12.19 -2.46 -12.75
CA ASP A 157 -12.39 -1.16 -13.40
C ASP A 157 -13.10 -0.14 -12.50
N ASP A 158 -13.93 -0.62 -11.56
CA ASP A 158 -14.67 0.21 -10.60
C ASP A 158 -13.75 0.96 -9.62
N VAL A 159 -12.51 0.49 -9.43
CA VAL A 159 -11.52 1.11 -8.53
C VAL A 159 -10.65 2.16 -9.23
N ARG A 160 -10.51 2.08 -10.56
CA ARG A 160 -9.72 3.04 -11.37
C ARG A 160 -9.93 4.52 -10.97
N PRO A 161 -11.17 5.02 -10.74
CA PRO A 161 -11.38 6.43 -10.42
C PRO A 161 -10.80 6.86 -9.06
N PHE A 162 -10.44 5.91 -8.21
CA PHE A 162 -10.01 6.13 -6.83
C PHE A 162 -8.53 5.79 -6.60
N VAL A 163 -7.75 5.66 -7.66
CA VAL A 163 -6.30 5.50 -7.59
C VAL A 163 -5.63 6.84 -7.90
N TYR A 164 -4.56 7.16 -7.18
CA TYR A 164 -3.76 8.37 -7.38
C TYR A 164 -2.30 8.16 -6.99
N LEU A 165 -1.42 9.10 -7.35
CA LEU A 165 -0.06 9.16 -6.81
C LEU A 165 -0.03 10.07 -5.58
N VAL A 166 0.72 9.67 -4.57
CA VAL A 166 0.97 10.53 -3.41
C VAL A 166 2.43 10.42 -2.97
N THR A 167 3.01 11.54 -2.53
CA THR A 167 4.37 11.60 -1.96
C THR A 167 4.36 12.33 -0.64
N TYR A 168 5.14 11.86 0.33
CA TYR A 168 5.37 12.49 1.63
C TYR A 168 6.82 12.92 1.79
N THR A 169 7.03 14.09 2.39
CA THR A 169 8.33 14.48 2.94
C THR A 169 8.19 14.90 4.40
N SER A 170 9.19 14.54 5.22
CA SER A 170 9.21 14.91 6.63
C SER A 170 9.93 16.24 6.83
N SER A 171 9.38 17.14 7.66
CA SER A 171 10.07 18.38 8.06
C SER A 171 11.10 18.17 9.17
N ARG A 172 11.03 17.03 9.88
CA ARG A 172 11.86 16.71 11.05
C ARG A 172 12.66 15.41 10.91
N GLY A 173 12.62 14.77 9.75
CA GLY A 173 13.25 13.46 9.51
C GLY A 173 12.68 12.35 10.40
N GLN A 174 11.39 12.43 10.75
CA GLN A 174 10.73 11.41 11.58
C GLN A 174 10.38 10.12 10.81
N PHE A 175 10.33 10.21 9.50
CA PHE A 175 10.11 9.12 8.56
C PHE A 175 10.82 9.45 7.26
N ALA A 176 11.23 8.43 6.51
CA ALA A 176 11.86 8.59 5.21
C ALA A 176 10.86 9.15 4.18
N GLY A 177 11.32 10.08 3.35
CA GLY A 177 10.54 10.53 2.20
C GLY A 177 10.08 9.34 1.35
N VAL A 178 8.80 9.30 1.02
CA VAL A 178 8.15 8.13 0.37
C VAL A 178 7.14 8.60 -0.66
N GLY A 179 6.94 7.84 -1.72
CA GLY A 179 5.91 8.11 -2.70
C GLY A 179 5.51 6.89 -3.49
N GLY A 180 4.34 6.92 -4.10
CA GLY A 180 3.86 5.76 -4.83
C GLY A 180 2.43 5.92 -5.33
N LEU A 181 2.00 4.87 -6.03
CA LEU A 181 0.60 4.67 -6.35
C LEU A 181 -0.15 4.30 -5.07
N CYS A 182 -1.35 4.84 -4.90
CA CYS A 182 -2.15 4.67 -3.71
C CYS A 182 -3.61 4.45 -4.10
N TYR A 183 -4.15 3.33 -3.63
CA TYR A 183 -5.58 3.10 -3.56
C TYR A 183 -6.19 3.98 -2.48
N ALA A 184 -7.35 4.58 -2.74
CA ALA A 184 -7.88 5.60 -1.84
C ALA A 184 -8.01 5.12 -0.39
N GLY A 185 -7.43 5.87 0.53
CA GLY A 185 -7.51 5.61 1.98
C GLY A 185 -6.49 4.59 2.48
N MET A 186 -5.73 3.93 1.60
CA MET A 186 -4.61 3.09 2.03
C MET A 186 -3.38 3.93 2.37
N ILE A 187 -2.57 3.46 3.32
CA ILE A 187 -1.19 3.93 3.48
C ILE A 187 -0.33 3.49 2.28
N LEU A 188 0.78 4.19 2.04
CA LEU A 188 1.72 3.82 0.96
C LEU A 188 2.36 2.45 1.24
N GLY A 189 2.42 1.58 0.23
CA GLY A 189 3.04 0.25 0.37
C GLY A 189 2.28 -0.88 -0.33
N ASN A 190 1.00 -0.72 -0.65
CA ASN A 190 0.20 -1.77 -1.30
C ASN A 190 0.39 -1.86 -2.83
N ALA A 191 1.01 -0.85 -3.41
CA ALA A 191 1.25 -0.72 -4.85
C ALA A 191 2.67 -0.20 -5.09
N ILE A 192 3.01 0.10 -6.34
CA ILE A 192 4.32 0.65 -6.71
C ILE A 192 4.68 1.80 -5.77
N THR A 193 5.75 1.62 -4.99
CA THR A 193 6.18 2.56 -3.96
C THR A 193 7.69 2.73 -4.02
N PHE A 194 8.18 3.94 -3.78
CA PHE A 194 9.59 4.30 -3.76
C PHE A 194 9.89 5.23 -2.60
N ASN A 195 11.16 5.34 -2.21
CA ASN A 195 11.59 6.21 -1.13
C ASN A 195 12.76 7.14 -1.52
N GLU A 196 13.08 8.07 -0.64
CA GLU A 196 14.14 9.08 -0.85
C GLU A 196 15.56 8.48 -0.91
N HIS A 197 15.72 7.21 -0.53
CA HIS A 197 16.98 6.49 -0.60
C HIS A 197 17.20 5.80 -1.96
N GLY A 198 16.28 5.99 -2.92
CA GLY A 198 16.39 5.44 -4.26
C GLY A 198 15.95 3.97 -4.37
N LEU A 199 15.26 3.44 -3.36
CA LEU A 199 14.64 2.12 -3.44
C LEU A 199 13.23 2.24 -4.03
N ALA A 200 12.88 1.29 -4.89
CA ALA A 200 11.55 1.13 -5.46
C ALA A 200 11.09 -0.33 -5.28
N PHE A 201 9.81 -0.51 -4.98
CA PHE A 201 9.20 -1.78 -4.65
C PHE A 201 7.85 -1.90 -5.37
N THR A 202 7.52 -3.12 -5.72
CA THR A 202 6.26 -3.52 -6.34
C THR A 202 5.74 -4.77 -5.66
N GLN A 203 4.45 -5.06 -5.83
CA GLN A 203 3.74 -6.07 -5.08
C GLN A 203 2.74 -6.73 -6.00
N ASN A 204 2.67 -8.06 -5.96
CA ASN A 204 1.63 -8.81 -6.63
C ASN A 204 0.74 -9.45 -5.57
N ALA A 205 -0.56 -9.30 -5.75
CA ALA A 205 -1.53 -10.04 -4.96
C ALA A 205 -1.31 -11.55 -5.15
N LEU A 206 -1.21 -12.26 -4.02
CA LEU A 206 -1.16 -13.72 -3.99
C LEU A 206 -2.42 -14.22 -3.29
N ALA A 207 -2.98 -15.31 -3.81
CA ALA A 207 -4.16 -15.97 -3.24
C ALA A 207 -3.73 -17.30 -2.60
N PRO A 208 -3.20 -17.30 -1.36
CA PRO A 208 -2.83 -18.53 -0.69
C PRO A 208 -4.08 -19.38 -0.42
N THR A 209 -3.93 -20.71 -0.39
CA THR A 209 -5.05 -21.63 -0.09
C THR A 209 -5.52 -21.54 1.37
N HIS A 210 -4.68 -20.98 2.24
CA HIS A 210 -4.96 -20.75 3.64
C HIS A 210 -4.41 -19.39 4.07
N SER A 211 -5.26 -18.57 4.68
CA SER A 211 -4.89 -17.30 5.32
C SER A 211 -5.21 -17.35 6.80
N LYS A 212 -4.36 -16.72 7.62
CA LYS A 212 -4.62 -16.61 9.06
C LYS A 212 -5.57 -15.44 9.33
N ALA A 213 -6.45 -15.58 10.33
CA ALA A 213 -7.33 -14.50 10.79
C ALA A 213 -6.64 -13.54 11.79
N SER A 214 -5.32 -13.51 11.79
CA SER A 214 -4.48 -12.75 12.73
C SER A 214 -3.08 -12.59 12.14
N GLY A 215 -2.28 -11.68 12.69
CA GLY A 215 -0.94 -11.36 12.22
C GLY A 215 -0.82 -9.95 11.64
N LEU A 216 0.35 -9.69 11.05
CA LEU A 216 0.73 -8.39 10.51
C LEU A 216 0.18 -8.17 9.10
N ALA A 217 -0.70 -7.18 8.94
CA ALA A 217 -1.23 -6.81 7.63
C ALA A 217 -0.12 -6.48 6.63
N SER A 218 -0.24 -7.04 5.42
CA SER A 218 0.76 -6.93 4.36
C SER A 218 1.06 -5.48 4.03
N ASN A 219 0.04 -4.63 3.85
CA ASN A 219 0.22 -3.22 3.53
C ASN A 219 1.09 -2.49 4.58
N PHE A 220 0.98 -2.83 5.87
CA PHE A 220 1.80 -2.23 6.92
C PHE A 220 3.24 -2.74 6.91
N VAL A 221 3.45 -4.02 6.60
CA VAL A 221 4.80 -4.55 6.42
C VAL A 221 5.48 -3.87 5.22
N GLN A 222 4.72 -3.65 4.13
CA GLN A 222 5.23 -2.95 2.96
C GLN A 222 5.45 -1.45 3.22
N ARG A 223 4.59 -0.78 4.00
CA ARG A 223 4.87 0.58 4.47
C ARG A 223 6.16 0.65 5.29
N ALA A 224 6.44 -0.38 6.10
CA ALA A 224 7.68 -0.47 6.88
C ALA A 224 8.92 -0.61 6.00
N LEU A 225 8.78 -1.19 4.81
CA LEU A 225 9.85 -1.37 3.83
C LEU A 225 10.38 -0.03 3.31
N THR A 226 9.51 0.97 3.19
CA THR A 226 9.87 2.27 2.60
C THR A 226 10.79 3.10 3.49
N GLU A 227 10.97 2.70 4.75
CA GLU A 227 11.96 3.30 5.66
C GLU A 227 13.37 2.73 5.46
N ALA A 228 13.54 1.73 4.59
CA ALA A 228 14.83 1.13 4.33
C ALA A 228 15.76 2.06 3.54
N SER A 229 17.00 2.17 3.97
CA SER A 229 18.05 2.92 3.27
C SER A 229 18.86 2.07 2.28
N THR A 230 18.76 0.74 2.41
CA THR A 230 19.50 -0.24 1.60
C THR A 230 18.65 -1.46 1.29
N LEU A 231 19.04 -2.23 0.27
CA LEU A 231 18.37 -3.50 -0.06
C LEU A 231 18.47 -4.51 1.09
N ASP A 232 19.59 -4.57 1.79
CA ASP A 232 19.77 -5.48 2.94
C ASP A 232 18.83 -5.12 4.10
N GLU A 233 18.69 -3.82 4.40
CA GLU A 233 17.72 -3.36 5.39
C GLU A 233 16.28 -3.67 4.94
N ALA A 234 15.98 -3.48 3.66
CA ALA A 234 14.68 -3.80 3.09
C ALA A 234 14.34 -5.29 3.27
N ILE A 235 15.27 -6.18 2.91
CA ILE A 235 15.12 -7.64 3.11
C ILE A 235 14.95 -7.97 4.60
N ALA A 236 15.72 -7.33 5.49
CA ALA A 236 15.60 -7.56 6.92
C ALA A 236 14.22 -7.16 7.47
N ARG A 237 13.63 -6.06 6.97
CA ARG A 237 12.29 -5.59 7.33
C ARG A 237 11.17 -6.51 6.83
N LEU A 238 11.38 -7.19 5.70
CA LEU A 238 10.44 -8.19 5.17
C LEU A 238 10.48 -9.51 5.94
N ARG A 239 11.58 -9.82 6.64
CA ARG A 239 11.71 -11.01 7.50
C ARG A 239 10.99 -10.83 8.83
N VAL A 240 9.70 -10.49 8.78
CA VAL A 240 8.82 -10.49 9.94
C VAL A 240 8.22 -11.87 10.15
N HIS A 241 8.11 -12.28 11.41
CA HIS A 241 7.32 -13.45 11.78
C HIS A 241 5.86 -13.05 11.95
N ASN A 242 4.93 -13.99 11.72
CA ASN A 242 3.49 -13.82 11.93
C ASN A 242 2.75 -12.97 10.88
N GLN A 243 3.04 -13.16 9.58
CA GLN A 243 2.19 -12.62 8.52
C GLN A 243 0.94 -13.50 8.30
N PRO A 244 -0.23 -12.90 7.99
CA PRO A 244 -1.47 -13.63 7.69
C PRO A 244 -1.42 -14.35 6.35
N LEU A 245 -0.76 -13.71 5.36
CA LEU A 245 -0.51 -14.23 4.01
C LEU A 245 0.84 -14.96 4.00
N GLY A 246 0.82 -16.24 4.42
CA GLY A 246 2.03 -17.07 4.61
C GLY A 246 2.34 -17.41 6.07
#